data_AF-A0A1G8ZU74-F1
#
_entry.id   AF-A0A1G8ZU74-F1
#
_cell.length_a   1.000
_cell.length_b   1.000
_cell.length_c   1.000
_cell.angle_alpha   90.00
_cell.angle_beta   90.00
_cell.angle_gamma   90.00
#
_symmetry.space_group_name_H-M   'P 1'
#
loop_
_entity.id
_entity.type
_entity.pdbx_description
1 polymer ?
#
loop_
_entity_poly.entity_id
_entity_poly.type
_entity_poly.pdbx_seq_one_letter_code
_entity_poly.pdbx_strand_id
1 'polypeptide(L)'
;MSAGNNSQNTFKALVGEDVGPTQHIETADLESLSTTKVIVDQNYIDLQRFVDDELYRQAPDGHSNAAEPTYTCDPSEAELFLLNVKAAIHNFISALYSFHECIENRLDQYIPNGHQVTEDDLIGNGPASEYAYRAGFLVGLRTDAQHYGFSCLQAEPDTVTPDQITYRITFDESTFRQQIGGYDRFLHRNANHRNDILSFIGSFHQTAFNTFWEDTKDWLNVTQDDIEAAISLPDWQRGGSRP
;
A
#
# COMPACT_ATOMS: atom_id res chain seq x y z
N MET A 1 -18.10 34.43 7.57
CA MET A 1 -18.30 32.98 7.40
C MET A 1 -16.97 32.44 6.93
N SER A 2 -16.21 31.83 7.83
CA SER A 2 -14.84 31.38 7.55
C SER A 2 -14.91 30.02 6.89
N ALA A 3 -14.39 29.91 5.66
CA ALA A 3 -14.12 28.64 5.01
C ALA A 3 -12.93 27.99 5.74
N GLY A 4 -13.21 27.05 6.63
CA GLY A 4 -12.21 26.22 7.29
C GLY A 4 -11.85 25.06 6.38
N ASN A 5 -10.76 25.20 5.65
CA ASN A 5 -10.14 24.13 4.88
C ASN A 5 -9.34 23.25 5.86
N ASN A 6 -10.01 22.39 6.63
CA ASN A 6 -9.34 21.34 7.40
C ASN A 6 -9.12 20.17 6.43
N SER A 7 -7.89 19.99 5.93
CA SER A 7 -7.49 18.68 5.42
C SER A 7 -7.65 17.69 6.57
N GLN A 8 -8.66 16.81 6.48
CA GLN A 8 -8.92 15.82 7.51
C GLN A 8 -7.79 14.79 7.46
N ASN A 9 -6.89 14.85 8.44
CA ASN A 9 -5.83 13.87 8.62
C ASN A 9 -6.46 12.46 8.68
N THR A 10 -6.03 11.60 7.78
CA THR A 10 -6.61 10.27 7.53
C THR A 10 -6.42 9.35 8.72
N PHE A 11 -5.28 9.46 9.41
CA PHE A 11 -4.99 8.68 10.60
C PHE A 11 -5.88 9.11 11.78
N LYS A 12 -6.10 10.42 11.99
CA LYS A 12 -7.05 10.95 12.97
C LYS A 12 -8.47 10.45 12.73
N ALA A 13 -8.91 10.46 11.47
CA ALA A 13 -10.21 9.93 11.09
C ALA A 13 -10.32 8.42 11.37
N LEU A 14 -9.22 7.67 11.19
CA LEU A 14 -9.14 6.25 11.50
C LEU A 14 -9.25 5.97 13.00
N VAL A 15 -8.47 6.67 13.84
CA VAL A 15 -8.51 6.47 15.30
C VAL A 15 -9.72 7.11 15.97
N GLY A 16 -10.54 7.87 15.23
CA GLY A 16 -11.77 8.49 15.70
C GLY A 16 -11.57 9.64 16.70
N GLU A 17 -10.36 10.19 16.79
CA GLU A 17 -9.98 11.16 17.81
C GLU A 17 -9.33 12.40 17.17
N ASP A 18 -9.83 13.59 17.51
CA ASP A 18 -9.25 14.88 17.08
C ASP A 18 -8.01 15.27 17.90
N VAL A 19 -7.67 14.49 18.92
CA VAL A 19 -6.55 14.69 19.84
C VAL A 19 -5.34 13.82 19.45
N GLY A 20 -4.14 14.34 19.73
CA GLY A 20 -2.88 13.61 19.51
C GLY A 20 -2.68 12.44 20.48
N PRO A 21 -1.54 11.74 20.39
CA PRO A 21 -1.25 10.56 21.21
C PRO A 21 -1.23 10.90 22.70
N THR A 22 -1.59 9.93 23.53
CA THR A 22 -1.64 10.05 25.00
C THR A 22 -0.26 10.29 25.62
N GLN A 23 0.80 9.88 24.93
CA GLN A 23 2.19 10.02 25.32
C GLN A 23 3.08 10.05 24.08
N HIS A 24 4.34 10.45 24.25
CA HIS A 24 5.32 10.37 23.16
C HIS A 24 5.59 8.91 22.77
N ILE A 25 5.76 8.66 21.47
CA ILE A 25 6.06 7.33 20.96
C ILE A 25 7.43 6.84 21.47
N GLU A 26 7.50 5.59 21.93
CA GLU A 26 8.78 4.98 22.29
C GLU A 26 9.66 4.81 21.04
N THR A 27 10.97 5.03 21.17
CA THR A 27 11.92 4.94 20.04
C THR A 27 11.85 3.59 19.32
N ALA A 28 11.67 2.49 20.05
CA ALA A 28 11.57 1.15 19.46
C ALA A 28 10.30 0.96 18.60
N ASP A 29 9.20 1.61 18.97
CA ASP A 29 7.96 1.58 18.19
C ASP A 29 8.07 2.47 16.95
N LEU A 30 8.69 3.65 17.10
CA LEU A 30 8.98 4.53 15.97
C LEU A 30 9.94 3.87 14.97
N GLU A 31 10.98 3.19 15.43
CA GLU A 31 11.91 2.42 14.60
C GLU A 31 11.17 1.30 13.84
N SER A 32 10.33 0.53 14.52
CA SER A 32 9.56 -0.57 13.92
C SER A 32 8.60 -0.06 12.83
N LEU A 33 7.86 1.00 13.14
CA LEU A 33 6.93 1.63 12.20
C LEU A 33 7.66 2.20 10.98
N SER A 34 8.78 2.89 11.21
CA SER A 34 9.55 3.50 10.13
C SER A 34 10.26 2.45 9.27
N THR A 35 10.75 1.37 9.87
CA THR A 35 11.36 0.24 9.15
C THR A 35 10.34 -0.45 8.25
N THR A 36 9.13 -0.70 8.74
CA THR A 36 8.07 -1.30 7.91
C THR A 36 7.65 -0.37 6.76
N LYS A 37 7.61 0.96 6.97
CA LYS A 37 7.43 1.94 5.90
C LYS A 37 8.53 1.86 4.84
N VAL A 38 9.81 1.84 5.24
CA VAL A 38 10.95 1.73 4.33
C VAL A 38 10.86 0.44 3.50
N ILE A 39 10.44 -0.67 4.10
CA ILE A 39 10.26 -1.94 3.37
C ILE A 39 9.14 -1.82 2.33
N VAL A 40 8.01 -1.15 2.64
CA VAL A 40 6.95 -0.90 1.64
C VAL A 40 7.48 -0.07 0.47
N ASP A 41 8.23 0.99 0.76
CA ASP A 41 8.82 1.87 -0.26
C ASP A 41 9.80 1.14 -1.17
N GLN A 42 10.67 0.32 -0.58
CA GLN A 42 11.65 -0.46 -1.34
C GLN A 42 10.95 -1.47 -2.27
N ASN A 43 9.92 -2.16 -1.79
CA ASN A 43 9.16 -3.09 -2.61
C ASN A 43 8.36 -2.38 -3.72
N TYR A 44 7.89 -1.16 -3.46
CA TYR A 44 7.28 -0.34 -4.51
C TYR A 44 8.29 0.06 -5.58
N ILE A 45 9.48 0.51 -5.20
CA ILE A 45 10.58 0.84 -6.14
C ILE A 45 10.97 -0.39 -6.97
N ASP A 46 11.08 -1.57 -6.35
CA ASP A 46 11.40 -2.81 -7.06
C ASP A 46 10.29 -3.21 -8.04
N LEU A 47 9.02 -2.98 -7.69
CA LEU A 47 7.89 -3.18 -8.60
C LEU A 47 7.90 -2.22 -9.79
N GLN A 48 8.27 -0.95 -9.57
CA GLN A 48 8.34 0.04 -10.64
C GLN A 48 9.37 -0.31 -11.73
N ARG A 49 10.42 -1.09 -11.40
CA ARG A 49 11.42 -1.53 -12.38
C ARG A 49 10.87 -2.40 -13.50
N PHE A 50 9.67 -2.95 -13.33
CA PHE A 50 9.00 -3.74 -14.34
C PHE A 50 8.13 -2.91 -15.30
N VAL A 51 7.84 -1.64 -14.94
CA VAL A 51 7.03 -0.74 -15.76
C VAL A 51 7.92 -0.03 -16.78
N ASP A 52 7.49 -0.01 -18.03
CA ASP A 52 8.20 0.74 -19.08
C ASP A 52 8.01 2.26 -18.89
N ASP A 53 9.06 2.94 -18.43
CA ASP A 53 9.07 4.36 -18.05
C ASP A 53 8.75 5.33 -19.21
N GLU A 54 8.89 4.91 -20.47
CA GLU A 54 8.55 5.77 -21.62
C GLU A 54 7.04 6.03 -21.77
N LEU A 55 6.19 5.16 -21.23
CA LEU A 55 4.73 5.27 -21.31
C LEU A 55 4.08 5.88 -20.04
N TYR A 56 4.83 5.93 -18.92
CA TYR A 56 4.32 6.31 -17.60
C TYR A 56 4.47 7.81 -17.27
N ARG A 57 5.05 8.63 -18.16
CA ARG A 57 5.16 10.09 -17.93
C ARG A 57 3.78 10.75 -17.98
N GLN A 58 3.30 11.18 -16.81
CA GLN A 58 2.19 12.14 -16.70
C GLN A 58 2.52 13.38 -17.53
N ALA A 59 1.66 13.74 -18.48
CA ALA A 59 1.77 15.02 -19.15
C ALA A 59 1.57 16.15 -18.11
N PRO A 60 2.40 17.21 -18.15
CA PRO A 60 2.40 18.29 -17.15
C PRO A 60 1.13 19.17 -17.14
N ASP A 61 0.14 18.86 -17.97
CA ASP A 61 -1.14 19.57 -18.09
C ASP A 61 -2.31 18.86 -17.38
N GLY A 62 -2.05 17.77 -16.65
CA GLY A 62 -3.07 17.07 -15.87
C GLY A 62 -4.07 16.25 -16.70
N HIS A 63 -3.83 16.11 -18.01
CA HIS A 63 -4.55 15.17 -18.85
C HIS A 63 -3.72 13.89 -19.02
N SER A 64 -4.19 12.79 -18.43
CA SER A 64 -3.60 11.47 -18.62
C SER A 64 -3.80 11.01 -20.07
N ASN A 65 -2.78 11.21 -20.91
CA ASN A 65 -2.51 10.33 -22.06
C ASN A 65 -1.47 9.26 -21.66
N ALA A 66 -1.34 8.93 -20.37
CA ALA A 66 -0.50 7.82 -19.95
C ALA A 66 -1.13 6.55 -20.51
N ALA A 67 -0.44 5.91 -21.46
CA ALA A 67 -0.78 4.55 -21.83
C ALA A 67 -0.75 3.72 -20.55
N GLU A 68 -1.68 2.77 -20.42
CA GLU A 68 -1.74 1.88 -19.26
C GLU A 68 -0.37 1.21 -19.09
N PRO A 69 0.18 1.11 -17.86
CA PRO A 69 1.49 0.53 -17.60
C PRO A 69 1.59 -0.84 -18.26
N THR A 70 2.48 -0.90 -19.25
CA THR A 70 2.78 -2.11 -19.95
C THR A 70 4.16 -2.63 -19.61
N TYR A 71 4.34 -3.93 -19.77
CA TYR A 71 5.57 -4.61 -19.41
C TYR A 71 6.24 -5.22 -20.61
N THR A 72 7.48 -4.82 -20.86
CA THR A 72 8.24 -5.25 -22.02
C THR A 72 9.22 -6.36 -21.64
N CYS A 73 9.19 -7.49 -22.34
CA CYS A 73 10.21 -8.53 -22.21
C CYS A 73 10.52 -9.23 -23.54
N ASP A 74 11.64 -9.97 -23.57
CA ASP A 74 11.95 -10.91 -24.65
C ASP A 74 10.88 -12.03 -24.64
N PRO A 75 10.30 -12.40 -25.80
CA PRO A 75 9.30 -13.47 -25.88
C PRO A 75 9.77 -14.81 -25.29
N SER A 76 11.07 -15.11 -25.32
CA SER A 76 11.65 -16.32 -24.75
C SER A 76 11.71 -16.33 -23.21
N GLU A 77 11.58 -15.17 -22.58
CA GLU A 77 11.62 -15.00 -21.12
C GLU A 77 10.25 -14.68 -20.49
N ALA A 78 9.19 -14.64 -21.30
CA ALA A 78 7.86 -14.17 -20.89
C ALA A 78 7.30 -14.85 -19.63
N GLU A 79 7.46 -16.17 -19.50
CA GLU A 79 6.97 -16.91 -18.32
C GLU A 79 7.71 -16.50 -17.04
N LEU A 80 9.04 -16.44 -17.10
CA LEU A 80 9.89 -16.03 -15.98
C LEU A 80 9.63 -14.56 -15.61
N PHE A 81 9.45 -13.71 -16.62
CA PHE A 81 9.12 -12.31 -16.43
C PHE A 81 7.81 -12.14 -15.67
N LEU A 82 6.73 -12.81 -16.10
CA LEU A 82 5.42 -12.75 -15.43
C LEU A 82 5.48 -13.29 -13.99
N LEU A 83 6.27 -14.33 -13.74
CA LEU A 83 6.51 -14.83 -12.39
C LEU A 83 7.18 -13.77 -11.51
N ASN A 84 8.20 -13.08 -12.03
CA ASN A 84 8.89 -12.02 -11.30
C ASN A 84 7.99 -10.82 -10.99
N VAL A 85 7.12 -10.43 -11.92
CA VAL A 85 6.14 -9.37 -11.67
C VAL A 85 5.15 -9.77 -10.58
N LYS A 86 4.59 -10.99 -10.63
CA LYS A 86 3.71 -11.51 -9.58
C LYS A 86 4.42 -11.56 -8.22
N ALA A 87 5.70 -11.97 -8.19
CA ALA A 87 6.50 -11.97 -6.97
C ALA A 87 6.71 -10.55 -6.42
N ALA A 88 6.97 -9.55 -7.28
CA ALA A 88 7.11 -8.16 -6.87
C ALA A 88 5.79 -7.59 -6.30
N ILE A 89 4.65 -7.88 -6.94
CA ILE A 89 3.32 -7.53 -6.42
C ILE A 89 3.11 -8.17 -5.04
N HIS A 90 3.40 -9.47 -4.90
CA HIS A 90 3.27 -10.18 -3.63
C HIS A 90 4.12 -9.57 -2.51
N ASN A 91 5.35 -9.20 -2.82
CA ASN A 91 6.24 -8.62 -1.81
C ASN A 91 5.77 -7.24 -1.38
N PHE A 92 5.29 -6.40 -2.30
CA PHE A 92 4.69 -5.11 -1.98
C PHE A 92 3.46 -5.24 -1.07
N ILE A 93 2.48 -6.08 -1.44
CA ILE A 93 1.26 -6.25 -0.63
C ILE A 93 1.55 -6.93 0.72
N SER A 94 2.55 -7.81 0.78
CA SER A 94 2.98 -8.42 2.04
C SER A 94 3.67 -7.41 2.97
N ALA A 95 4.50 -6.53 2.42
CA ALA A 95 5.11 -5.44 3.17
C ALA A 95 4.05 -4.47 3.71
N LEU A 96 3.04 -4.14 2.90
CA LEU A 96 1.91 -3.31 3.32
C LEU A 96 1.15 -3.94 4.50
N TYR A 97 0.88 -5.25 4.42
CA TYR A 97 0.24 -5.98 5.52
C TYR A 97 1.10 -5.95 6.80
N SER A 98 2.43 -6.13 6.71
CA SER A 98 3.31 -5.99 7.88
C SER A 98 3.34 -4.57 8.47
N PHE A 99 3.18 -3.55 7.63
CA PHE A 99 3.01 -2.17 8.09
C PHE A 99 1.68 -1.99 8.86
N HIS A 100 0.58 -2.57 8.37
CA HIS A 100 -0.70 -2.59 9.09
C HIS A 100 -0.58 -3.30 10.45
N GLU A 101 0.02 -4.49 10.48
CA GLU A 101 0.26 -5.22 11.74
C GLU A 101 1.11 -4.41 12.71
N CYS A 102 2.07 -3.62 12.21
CA CYS A 102 2.87 -2.74 13.05
C CYS A 102 2.02 -1.64 13.70
N ILE A 103 1.05 -1.08 12.98
CA ILE A 103 0.12 -0.09 13.52
C ILE A 103 -0.74 -0.71 14.60
N GLU A 104 -1.42 -1.83 14.30
CA GLU A 104 -2.32 -2.50 15.26
C GLU A 104 -1.59 -2.90 16.54
N ASN A 105 -0.40 -3.51 16.42
CA ASN A 105 0.28 -4.06 17.59
C ASN A 105 1.06 -3.03 18.42
N ARG A 106 1.43 -1.89 17.83
CA ARG A 106 2.32 -0.92 18.49
C ARG A 106 1.67 0.43 18.74
N LEU A 107 0.75 0.87 17.90
CA LEU A 107 0.20 2.22 18.02
C LEU A 107 -1.00 2.32 18.96
N ASP A 108 -1.74 1.24 19.19
CA ASP A 108 -2.89 1.17 20.09
C ASP A 108 -2.63 1.77 21.48
N GLN A 109 -1.45 1.52 22.05
CA GLN A 109 -1.09 2.01 23.38
C GLN A 109 -0.99 3.56 23.47
N TYR A 110 -0.85 4.24 22.34
CA TYR A 110 -0.76 5.70 22.26
C TYR A 110 -2.12 6.35 21.97
N ILE A 111 -3.16 5.56 21.67
CA ILE A 111 -4.47 6.07 21.31
C ILE A 111 -5.27 6.42 22.58
N PRO A 112 -5.88 7.62 22.65
CA PRO A 112 -6.74 8.00 23.76
C PRO A 112 -7.90 7.02 23.97
N ASN A 113 -8.40 6.97 25.20
CA ASN A 113 -9.58 6.18 25.59
C ASN A 113 -9.45 4.65 25.41
N GLY A 114 -8.26 4.15 25.07
CA GLY A 114 -8.02 2.71 24.89
C GLY A 114 -8.69 2.14 23.66
N HIS A 115 -8.96 2.97 22.64
CA HIS A 115 -9.38 2.49 21.33
C HIS A 115 -8.26 1.63 20.72
N GLN A 116 -8.67 0.52 20.09
CA GLN A 116 -7.77 -0.40 19.40
C GLN A 116 -8.02 -0.29 17.91
N VAL A 117 -6.96 -0.05 17.14
CA VAL A 117 -7.01 -0.13 15.69
C VAL A 117 -7.13 -1.59 15.31
N THR A 118 -8.16 -1.89 14.54
CA THR A 118 -8.36 -3.24 14.00
C THR A 118 -8.04 -3.26 12.52
N GLU A 119 -7.81 -4.46 11.98
CA GLU A 119 -7.69 -4.69 10.54
C GLU A 119 -8.83 -4.01 9.77
N ASP A 120 -10.05 -4.09 10.29
CA ASP A 120 -11.26 -3.54 9.69
C ASP A 120 -11.23 -1.99 9.56
N ASP A 121 -10.52 -1.31 10.43
CA ASP A 121 -10.31 0.15 10.36
C ASP A 121 -9.31 0.51 9.24
N LEU A 122 -8.30 -0.34 9.04
CA LEU A 122 -7.26 -0.18 8.03
C LEU A 122 -7.68 -0.66 6.63
N ILE A 123 -8.70 -1.54 6.53
CA ILE A 123 -9.15 -2.11 5.26
C ILE A 123 -10.61 -1.81 4.87
N GLY A 124 -11.37 -1.14 5.74
CA GLY A 124 -12.53 -0.36 5.36
C GLY A 124 -13.92 -0.97 5.55
N ASN A 125 -14.16 -1.67 6.67
CA ASN A 125 -15.51 -2.10 7.06
C ASN A 125 -16.37 -0.98 7.73
N GLY A 126 -15.87 0.26 7.83
CA GLY A 126 -16.54 1.44 8.44
C GLY A 126 -16.65 2.67 7.52
N PRO A 127 -16.87 3.90 8.04
CA PRO A 127 -16.73 5.16 7.29
C PRO A 127 -15.26 5.36 6.90
N ALA A 128 -14.82 4.56 5.93
CA ALA A 128 -13.41 4.37 5.66
C ALA A 128 -12.88 5.45 4.72
N SER A 129 -11.62 5.81 4.93
CA SER A 129 -10.90 6.72 4.07
C SER A 129 -10.62 6.10 2.71
N GLU A 130 -10.23 6.94 1.74
CA GLU A 130 -9.74 6.46 0.44
C GLU A 130 -8.55 5.49 0.61
N TYR A 131 -7.70 5.71 1.61
CA TYR A 131 -6.64 4.80 1.99
C TYR A 131 -7.19 3.42 2.34
N ALA A 132 -8.11 3.34 3.30
CA ALA A 132 -8.60 2.07 3.82
C ALA A 132 -9.29 1.23 2.72
N TYR A 133 -10.11 1.86 1.87
CA TYR A 133 -10.74 1.14 0.76
C TYR A 133 -9.73 0.58 -0.24
N ARG A 134 -8.68 1.32 -0.56
CA ARG A 134 -7.66 0.86 -1.51
C ARG A 134 -6.74 -0.18 -0.88
N ALA A 135 -6.39 -0.02 0.39
CA ALA A 135 -5.64 -0.99 1.17
C ALA A 135 -6.40 -2.33 1.27
N GLY A 136 -7.71 -2.30 1.51
CA GLY A 136 -8.53 -3.50 1.58
C GLY A 136 -8.57 -4.30 0.29
N PHE A 137 -8.59 -3.64 -0.87
CA PHE A 137 -8.44 -4.35 -2.14
C PHE A 137 -7.10 -5.09 -2.24
N LEU A 138 -6.00 -4.43 -1.86
CA LEU A 138 -4.66 -5.04 -1.89
C LEU A 138 -4.51 -6.20 -0.89
N VAL A 139 -5.13 -6.09 0.28
CA VAL A 139 -5.20 -7.19 1.25
C VAL A 139 -6.00 -8.36 0.68
N GLY A 140 -7.10 -8.09 -0.03
CA GLY A 140 -7.82 -9.11 -0.78
C GLY A 140 -6.95 -9.83 -1.82
N LEU A 141 -6.15 -9.09 -2.60
CA LEU A 141 -5.19 -9.68 -3.55
C LEU A 141 -4.14 -10.54 -2.85
N ARG A 142 -3.71 -10.16 -1.64
CA ARG A 142 -2.79 -10.98 -0.84
C ARG A 142 -3.44 -12.31 -0.45
N THR A 143 -4.71 -12.29 -0.04
CA THR A 143 -5.46 -13.53 0.25
C THR A 143 -5.51 -14.45 -0.98
N ASP A 144 -5.77 -13.88 -2.16
CA ASP A 144 -5.73 -14.66 -3.42
C ASP A 144 -4.35 -15.22 -3.72
N ALA A 145 -3.28 -14.43 -3.53
CA ALA A 145 -1.91 -14.88 -3.72
C ALA A 145 -1.55 -16.07 -2.83
N GLN A 146 -1.91 -16.02 -1.54
CA GLN A 146 -1.55 -17.03 -0.54
C GLN A 146 -2.25 -18.37 -0.76
N HIS A 147 -3.49 -18.34 -1.25
CA HIS A 147 -4.32 -19.55 -1.35
C HIS A 147 -4.48 -20.06 -2.78
N TYR A 148 -4.35 -19.19 -3.77
CA TYR A 148 -4.68 -19.49 -5.17
C TYR A 148 -3.65 -18.97 -6.20
N GLY A 149 -2.56 -18.34 -5.76
CA GLY A 149 -1.42 -18.01 -6.62
C GLY A 149 -1.69 -16.89 -7.63
N PHE A 150 -2.46 -15.87 -7.24
CA PHE A 150 -2.91 -14.78 -8.12
C PHE A 150 -3.73 -15.29 -9.30
N SER A 151 -4.69 -16.18 -9.04
CA SER A 151 -5.64 -16.65 -10.06
C SER A 151 -6.58 -15.56 -10.54
N CYS A 152 -6.83 -14.53 -9.73
CA CYS A 152 -7.58 -13.35 -10.17
C CYS A 152 -6.77 -12.37 -11.04
N LEU A 153 -5.47 -12.61 -11.27
CA LEU A 153 -4.64 -11.76 -12.12
C LEU A 153 -4.36 -12.42 -13.47
N GLN A 154 -4.77 -11.74 -14.54
CA GLN A 154 -4.57 -12.18 -15.91
C GLN A 154 -3.44 -11.37 -16.56
N ALA A 155 -2.59 -12.03 -17.33
CA ALA A 155 -1.57 -11.37 -18.13
C ALA A 155 -2.02 -11.39 -19.58
N GLU A 156 -2.47 -10.24 -20.08
CA GLU A 156 -2.96 -10.07 -21.44
C GLU A 156 -1.83 -9.48 -22.30
N PRO A 157 -1.43 -10.12 -23.42
CA PRO A 157 -0.49 -9.53 -24.34
C PRO A 157 -1.13 -8.32 -25.02
N ASP A 158 -0.49 -7.16 -24.91
CA ASP A 158 -0.92 -5.90 -25.51
C ASP A 158 -0.28 -5.69 -26.88
N THR A 159 1.04 -5.89 -26.97
CA THR A 159 1.80 -5.82 -28.23
C THR A 159 2.70 -7.06 -28.35
N VAL A 160 2.75 -7.68 -29.54
CA VAL A 160 3.63 -8.82 -29.82
C VAL A 160 4.40 -8.57 -31.10
N THR A 161 5.72 -8.61 -31.01
CA THR A 161 6.67 -8.52 -32.12
C THR A 161 7.67 -9.68 -32.04
N PRO A 162 8.48 -9.94 -33.10
CA PRO A 162 9.50 -10.99 -33.05
C PRO A 162 10.53 -10.82 -31.92
N ASP A 163 10.82 -9.58 -31.53
CA ASP A 163 11.90 -9.26 -30.58
C ASP A 163 11.36 -8.84 -29.20
N GLN A 164 10.05 -8.63 -29.07
CA GLN A 164 9.45 -8.02 -27.89
C GLN A 164 8.00 -8.43 -27.72
N ILE A 165 7.62 -8.78 -26.49
CA ILE A 165 6.23 -8.88 -26.06
C ILE A 165 5.96 -7.89 -24.94
N THR A 166 4.80 -7.28 -25.02
CA THR A 166 4.30 -6.30 -24.08
C THR A 166 3.07 -6.87 -23.38
N TYR A 167 3.05 -6.92 -22.06
CA TYR A 167 1.91 -7.42 -21.28
C TYR A 167 1.18 -6.28 -20.57
N ARG A 168 -0.08 -6.56 -20.22
CA ARG A 168 -0.89 -5.86 -19.23
C ARG A 168 -1.34 -6.85 -18.18
N ILE A 169 -1.27 -6.45 -16.90
CA ILE A 169 -1.78 -7.29 -15.81
C ILE A 169 -3.13 -6.76 -15.36
N THR A 170 -4.16 -7.55 -15.65
CA THR A 170 -5.56 -7.19 -15.40
C THR A 170 -6.16 -7.95 -14.23
N PHE A 171 -7.10 -7.31 -13.54
CA PHE A 171 -7.87 -7.93 -12.46
C PHE A 171 -9.16 -8.57 -12.99
N ASP A 172 -9.32 -9.86 -12.73
CA ASP A 172 -10.56 -10.60 -12.97
C ASP A 172 -11.39 -10.69 -11.68
N GLU A 173 -12.32 -9.74 -11.54
CA GLU A 173 -13.22 -9.66 -10.40
C GLU A 173 -14.13 -10.90 -10.28
N SER A 174 -14.52 -11.52 -11.39
CA SER A 174 -15.37 -12.72 -11.36
C SER A 174 -14.62 -13.88 -10.70
N THR A 175 -13.37 -14.12 -11.13
CA THR A 175 -12.52 -15.15 -10.53
C THR A 175 -12.25 -14.85 -9.05
N PHE A 176 -11.95 -13.59 -8.71
CA PHE A 176 -11.78 -13.18 -7.31
C PHE A 176 -13.00 -13.49 -6.44
N ARG A 177 -14.21 -13.11 -6.91
CA ARG A 177 -15.47 -13.36 -6.19
C ARG A 177 -15.79 -14.85 -6.03
N GLN A 178 -15.33 -15.71 -6.94
CA GLN A 178 -15.52 -17.15 -6.85
C GLN A 178 -14.58 -17.81 -5.83
N GLN A 179 -13.38 -17.26 -5.64
CA GLN A 179 -12.34 -17.88 -4.82
C GLN A 179 -12.27 -17.30 -3.40
N ILE A 180 -12.53 -16.00 -3.25
CA ILE A 180 -12.37 -15.30 -1.98
C ILE A 180 -13.71 -15.21 -1.25
N GLY A 181 -13.84 -15.95 -0.15
CA GLY A 181 -14.98 -15.82 0.76
C GLY A 181 -15.02 -14.42 1.40
N GLY A 182 -16.22 -13.84 1.53
CA GLY A 182 -16.38 -12.50 2.11
C GLY A 182 -15.79 -11.37 1.24
N TYR A 183 -15.65 -11.59 -0.07
CA TYR A 183 -15.06 -10.65 -1.03
C TYR A 183 -15.60 -9.21 -0.96
N ASP A 184 -16.83 -9.02 -0.48
CA ASP A 184 -17.47 -7.70 -0.45
C ASP A 184 -16.68 -6.70 0.38
N ARG A 185 -15.99 -7.16 1.44
CA ARG A 185 -15.11 -6.31 2.27
C ARG A 185 -13.88 -5.78 1.52
N PHE A 186 -13.43 -6.49 0.48
CA PHE A 186 -12.24 -6.13 -0.30
C PHE A 186 -12.59 -5.34 -1.58
N LEU A 187 -13.85 -5.37 -2.02
CA LEU A 187 -14.30 -4.79 -3.29
C LEU A 187 -15.07 -3.47 -3.12
N HIS A 188 -14.79 -2.70 -2.07
CA HIS A 188 -15.53 -1.49 -1.72
C HIS A 188 -15.39 -0.29 -2.70
N ARG A 189 -16.49 0.47 -2.80
CA ARG A 189 -16.70 1.84 -3.34
C ARG A 189 -16.17 2.30 -4.70
N ASN A 190 -15.31 1.60 -5.43
CA ASN A 190 -14.99 2.01 -6.81
C ASN A 190 -14.36 0.90 -7.67
N ALA A 191 -15.10 0.38 -8.65
CA ALA A 191 -14.57 -0.56 -9.65
C ALA A 191 -13.63 0.13 -10.66
N ASN A 192 -13.80 1.44 -10.83
CA ASN A 192 -12.92 2.25 -11.67
C ASN A 192 -11.50 2.16 -11.09
N HIS A 193 -10.54 1.80 -11.93
CA HIS A 193 -9.10 1.66 -11.61
C HIS A 193 -8.62 0.33 -11.01
N ARG A 194 -9.49 -0.66 -10.69
CA ARG A 194 -8.99 -1.98 -10.25
C ARG A 194 -8.56 -2.89 -11.39
N ASN A 195 -9.08 -2.65 -12.58
CA ASN A 195 -8.79 -3.49 -13.75
C ASN A 195 -7.32 -3.50 -14.12
N ASP A 196 -6.56 -2.45 -13.80
CA ASP A 196 -5.12 -2.39 -14.00
C ASP A 196 -4.42 -2.34 -12.64
N ILE A 197 -3.79 -3.46 -12.29
CA ILE A 197 -3.23 -3.66 -10.95
C ILE A 197 -2.04 -2.75 -10.68
N LEU A 198 -1.21 -2.44 -11.66
CA LEU A 198 -0.06 -1.56 -11.40
C LEU A 198 -0.44 -0.11 -11.36
N SER A 199 -1.32 0.33 -12.26
CA SER A 199 -1.90 1.66 -12.16
C SER A 199 -2.52 1.86 -10.78
N PHE A 200 -3.23 0.84 -10.29
CA PHE A 200 -3.81 0.84 -8.96
C PHE A 200 -2.75 0.94 -7.87
N ILE A 201 -1.74 0.07 -7.86
CA ILE A 201 -0.67 0.06 -6.84
C ILE A 201 0.12 1.37 -6.88
N GLY A 202 0.48 1.86 -8.05
CA GLY A 202 1.18 3.14 -8.25
C GLY A 202 0.39 4.31 -7.70
N SER A 203 -0.88 4.43 -8.08
CA SER A 203 -1.76 5.46 -7.55
C SER A 203 -1.92 5.34 -6.04
N PHE A 204 -2.18 4.13 -5.52
CA PHE A 204 -2.30 3.89 -4.08
C PHE A 204 -1.04 4.32 -3.33
N HIS A 205 0.14 3.90 -3.79
CA HIS A 205 1.39 4.21 -3.10
C HIS A 205 1.70 5.70 -3.12
N GLN A 206 1.62 6.33 -4.30
CA GLN A 206 1.99 7.73 -4.50
C GLN A 206 1.02 8.70 -3.83
N THR A 207 -0.28 8.38 -3.77
CA THR A 207 -1.28 9.28 -3.18
C THR A 207 -1.72 8.81 -1.80
N ALA A 208 -2.40 7.69 -1.71
CA ALA A 208 -3.09 7.27 -0.48
C ALA A 208 -2.12 6.85 0.63
N PHE A 209 -1.15 5.97 0.33
CA PHE A 209 -0.21 5.44 1.32
C PHE A 209 0.75 6.52 1.83
N ASN A 210 1.35 7.31 0.94
CA ASN A 210 2.22 8.41 1.37
C ASN A 210 1.46 9.48 2.16
N THR A 211 0.24 9.83 1.77
CA THR A 211 -0.59 10.76 2.57
C THR A 211 -0.90 10.17 3.94
N PHE A 212 -1.27 8.89 4.01
CA PHE A 212 -1.53 8.21 5.28
C PHE A 212 -0.29 8.17 6.18
N TRP A 213 0.89 7.97 5.61
CA TRP A 213 2.15 8.03 6.34
C TRP A 213 2.44 9.42 6.90
N GLU A 214 2.32 10.48 6.09
CA GLU A 214 2.48 11.86 6.57
C GLU A 214 1.45 12.17 7.68
N ASP A 215 0.19 11.76 7.50
CA ASP A 215 -0.85 11.91 8.50
C ASP A 215 -0.54 11.15 9.81
N THR A 216 0.09 9.98 9.71
CA THR A 216 0.55 9.19 10.87
C THR A 216 1.66 9.91 11.61
N LYS A 217 2.67 10.46 10.91
CA LYS A 217 3.75 11.25 11.51
C LYS A 217 3.22 12.51 12.20
N ASP A 218 2.32 13.22 11.52
CA ASP A 218 1.66 14.41 12.04
C ASP A 218 0.87 14.09 13.31
N TRP A 219 0.17 12.96 13.34
CA TRP A 219 -0.55 12.52 14.53
C TRP A 219 0.42 12.18 15.66
N LEU A 220 1.47 11.40 15.39
CA LEU A 220 2.50 11.03 16.37
C LEU A 220 3.35 12.22 16.84
N ASN A 221 3.24 13.39 16.20
CA ASN A 221 4.06 14.57 16.43
C ASN A 221 5.57 14.25 16.33
N VAL A 222 5.94 13.53 15.27
CA VAL A 222 7.33 13.17 14.94
C VAL A 222 7.76 13.81 13.64
N THR A 223 9.04 14.18 13.57
CA THR A 223 9.67 14.76 12.39
C THR A 223 10.44 13.71 11.60
N GLN A 224 10.89 14.08 10.40
CA GLN A 224 11.80 13.25 9.62
C GLN A 224 13.12 13.00 10.36
N ASP A 225 13.62 14.00 11.10
CA ASP A 225 14.85 13.86 11.90
C ASP A 225 14.68 12.84 13.03
N ASP A 226 13.50 12.79 13.67
CA ASP A 226 13.20 11.80 14.72
C ASP A 226 13.21 10.37 14.17
N ILE A 227 12.68 10.18 12.96
CA ILE A 227 12.67 8.90 12.24
C ILE A 227 14.09 8.47 11.87
N GLU A 228 14.87 9.39 11.30
CA GLU A 228 16.25 9.12 10.91
C GLU A 228 17.10 8.79 12.14
N ALA A 229 16.89 9.48 13.25
CA ALA A 229 17.52 9.17 14.53
C ALA A 229 17.13 7.76 15.01
N ALA A 230 15.85 7.39 14.97
CA ALA A 230 15.37 6.08 15.42
C ALA A 230 15.98 4.91 14.61
N ILE A 231 16.04 5.04 13.28
CA ILE A 231 16.59 4.00 12.39
C ILE A 231 18.13 3.93 12.48
N SER A 232 18.80 5.05 12.81
CA SER A 232 20.26 5.13 12.85
C SER A 232 20.90 4.65 14.17
N LEU A 233 20.10 4.31 15.18
CA LEU A 233 20.64 3.91 16.49
C LEU A 233 21.34 2.53 16.43
N PRO A 234 22.55 2.39 17.01
CA PRO A 234 23.20 1.10 17.20
C PRO A 234 22.37 0.15 18.09
N ASP A 235 22.39 -1.15 17.81
CA ASP A 235 21.61 -2.21 18.48
C ASP A 235 21.61 -2.14 20.03
N TRP A 236 22.70 -1.65 20.63
CA TRP A 236 22.86 -1.57 22.08
C TRP A 236 22.23 -0.33 22.73
N GLN A 237 21.82 0.67 21.95
CA GLN A 237 21.03 1.83 22.39
C GLN A 237 19.52 1.64 22.14
N ARG A 238 19.12 0.57 21.44
CA ARG A 238 17.73 0.22 21.08
C ARG A 238 16.96 -0.39 22.24
N GLY A 239 16.88 0.34 23.36
CA GLY A 239 16.28 -0.06 24.64
C GLY A 239 15.20 -1.14 24.53
N GLY A 240 15.64 -2.40 24.68
CA GLY A 240 14.82 -3.58 24.48
C GLY A 240 15.11 -4.60 25.58
N SER A 241 14.95 -4.18 26.83
CA SER A 241 14.63 -5.12 27.89
C SER A 241 13.12 -5.08 28.07
N ARG A 242 12.41 -6.05 27.50
CA ARG A 242 11.13 -6.49 28.05
C ARG A 242 11.14 -8.02 28.18
N PRO A 243 10.55 -8.54 29.27
CA PRO A 243 10.83 -9.85 29.89
C PRO A 243 10.37 -11.06 29.08
#